data_AF-A0A9W8TGW7-F1
#
_entry.id   AF-A0A9W8TGW7-F1
#
_cell.length_a   1.000
_cell.length_b   1.000
_cell.length_c   1.000
_cell.angle_alpha   90.00
_cell.angle_beta   90.00
_cell.angle_gamma   90.00
#
_symmetry.space_group_name_H-M   'P 1'
#
loop_
_entity.id
_entity.type
_entity.pdbx_description
1 polymer ?
#
loop_
_entity_poly.entity_id
_entity_poly.type
_entity_poly.pdbx_seq_one_letter_code
_entity_poly.pdbx_strand_id
1 'polypeptide(L)'
;MYRADRRHVGDFTFTNALGSSLETATLAIAGSFTLETSPYPRAKNESTFEFPSSDAASAVTNAINVGNITSIGANATVTSNTNAQIDLSGLATVGGSFSITNNTNCTLDLTKLSQTGALSIVDNIDSTIPRLFNLERADSIHLRGNIDTSSGPNILPSLTFVSGTVTIEPWNTDFNCSRLQSQQQQGLINNLRCNGTDTSTTSTSTPPASTSPSSTGSNTSNSGLSTGASAGIGVGVSLAVIGGLGAWLFIYFRRRFAALEARRPGPPNSSSPSSSSPSPSSAQVHWKTEQAPLSSSNDSNINSSSSDSGSTPLGRNIYEAETRPIVEKDGYTTHSSQELYVLPTELPVAHVSHEMYVPPAELPATTHTNPR
;
A
#
# COMPACT_ATOMS: atom_id res chain seq x y z
N MET A 1 22.95 12.05 21.84
CA MET A 1 22.46 12.28 20.47
C MET A 1 22.06 10.92 19.92
N TYR A 2 20.80 10.51 20.05
CA TYR A 2 20.34 9.17 19.67
C TYR A 2 20.30 9.06 18.14
N ARG A 3 21.15 8.17 17.60
CA ARG A 3 21.13 7.79 16.19
C ARG A 3 19.93 6.84 16.01
N ALA A 4 18.83 7.34 15.48
CA ALA A 4 17.71 6.49 15.12
C ALA A 4 18.15 5.62 13.94
N ASP A 5 18.50 4.35 14.21
CA ASP A 5 18.75 3.36 13.18
C ASP A 5 17.46 3.10 12.41
N ARG A 6 17.24 3.88 11.34
CA ARG A 6 16.20 3.58 10.35
C ARG A 6 16.61 2.31 9.63
N ARG A 7 15.99 1.19 10.01
CA ARG A 7 16.14 -0.07 9.29
C ARG A 7 15.37 0.06 7.98
N HIS A 8 16.11 0.00 6.87
CA HIS A 8 15.55 -0.05 5.54
C HIS A 8 15.53 -1.51 5.11
N VAL A 9 14.35 -2.05 4.83
CA VAL A 9 14.21 -3.37 4.22
C VAL A 9 13.97 -3.18 2.73
N GLY A 10 14.44 -4.11 1.89
CA GLY A 10 14.18 -4.08 0.45
C GLY A 10 12.70 -4.34 0.15
N ASP A 11 12.40 -5.46 -0.51
CA ASP A 11 11.03 -5.95 -0.62
C ASP A 11 10.63 -6.73 0.64
N PHE A 12 9.36 -6.61 1.04
CA PHE A 12 8.84 -7.29 2.23
C PHE A 12 7.44 -7.85 1.95
N THR A 13 7.30 -9.17 2.08
CA THR A 13 6.02 -9.87 1.95
C THR A 13 5.63 -10.44 3.30
N PHE A 14 4.44 -10.10 3.76
CA PHE A 14 3.86 -10.59 5.00
C PHE A 14 2.66 -11.48 4.70
N THR A 15 2.89 -12.79 4.69
CA THR A 15 1.86 -13.79 4.42
C THR A 15 1.33 -14.43 5.70
N ASN A 16 0.10 -14.95 5.69
CA ASN A 16 -0.50 -15.67 6.82
C ASN A 16 -0.48 -14.83 8.13
N ALA A 17 -0.65 -13.52 7.98
CA ALA A 17 -0.38 -12.54 9.03
C ALA A 17 -1.50 -12.41 10.08
N LEU A 18 -2.56 -13.21 10.02
CA LEU A 18 -3.70 -13.09 10.93
C LEU A 18 -3.26 -13.37 12.37
N GLY A 19 -3.57 -12.45 13.29
CA GLY A 19 -3.11 -12.51 14.68
C GLY A 19 -1.63 -12.16 14.87
N SER A 20 -0.95 -11.70 13.82
CA SER A 20 0.47 -11.33 13.89
C SER A 20 0.66 -9.83 14.12
N SER A 21 1.77 -9.49 14.79
CA SER A 21 2.18 -8.12 15.06
C SER A 21 3.64 -7.92 14.68
N LEU A 22 3.94 -6.80 14.04
CA LEU A 22 5.30 -6.39 13.71
C LEU A 22 5.92 -5.62 14.90
N GLU A 23 6.66 -6.30 15.77
CA GLU A 23 7.28 -5.72 16.98
C GLU A 23 8.56 -4.90 16.72
N THR A 24 8.56 -4.04 15.70
CA THR A 24 9.71 -3.18 15.40
C THR A 24 9.38 -1.73 15.73
N ALA A 25 10.34 -0.95 16.23
CA ALA A 25 10.05 0.44 16.65
C ALA A 25 9.56 1.33 15.49
N THR A 26 10.17 1.21 14.31
CA THR A 26 9.75 1.91 13.08
C THR A 26 10.39 1.21 11.90
N LEU A 27 9.60 0.89 10.87
CA LEU A 27 10.06 0.23 9.66
C LEU A 27 9.84 1.11 8.42
N ALA A 28 10.92 1.32 7.67
CA ALA A 28 10.86 1.88 6.33
C ALA A 28 11.18 0.77 5.32
N ILE A 29 10.27 0.57 4.36
CA ILE A 29 10.45 -0.39 3.28
C ILE A 29 10.92 0.41 2.07
N ALA A 30 12.14 0.15 1.59
CA ALA A 30 12.70 0.81 0.42
C ALA A 30 12.10 0.26 -0.89
N GLY A 31 11.72 -1.03 -0.90
CA GLY A 31 11.09 -1.71 -2.02
C GLY A 31 9.57 -1.75 -1.89
N SER A 32 9.01 -2.89 -2.28
CA SER A 32 7.57 -3.16 -2.27
C SER A 32 7.13 -3.88 -1.01
N PHE A 33 5.91 -3.62 -0.58
CA PHE A 33 5.25 -4.29 0.54
C PHE A 33 4.05 -5.08 0.03
N THR A 34 3.91 -6.34 0.44
CA THR A 34 2.71 -7.14 0.16
C THR A 34 2.19 -7.78 1.44
N LEU A 35 0.90 -7.63 1.72
CA LEU A 35 0.19 -8.22 2.83
C LEU A 35 -0.92 -9.13 2.30
N GLU A 36 -0.87 -10.41 2.66
CA GLU A 36 -1.85 -11.40 2.23
C GLU A 36 -2.06 -12.50 3.26
N THR A 37 -3.29 -12.72 3.73
CA THR A 37 -3.61 -13.85 4.62
C THR A 37 -4.18 -15.05 3.88
N SER A 38 -4.22 -15.04 2.55
CA SER A 38 -4.72 -16.20 1.82
C SER A 38 -3.86 -17.43 2.11
N PRO A 39 -4.49 -18.61 2.27
CA PRO A 39 -3.79 -19.85 2.54
C PRO A 39 -3.04 -20.28 1.29
N TYR A 40 -1.82 -19.77 1.09
CA TYR A 40 -0.91 -20.39 0.14
C TYR A 40 -0.54 -21.78 0.67
N PRO A 41 -0.71 -22.86 -0.11
CA PRO A 41 -0.11 -24.13 0.21
C PRO A 41 1.41 -23.91 0.25
N ARG A 42 1.95 -23.87 1.47
CA ARG A 42 3.37 -23.63 1.78
C ARG A 42 4.23 -24.53 0.89
N ALA A 43 5.16 -23.94 0.13
CA ALA A 43 6.17 -24.73 -0.56
C ALA A 43 7.08 -25.37 0.50
N LYS A 44 7.47 -26.65 0.32
CA LYS A 44 8.25 -27.43 1.31
C LYS A 44 9.64 -26.85 1.62
N ASN A 45 10.07 -25.79 0.94
CA ASN A 45 11.44 -25.25 0.95
C ASN A 45 11.53 -23.74 1.22
N GLU A 46 10.46 -23.10 1.70
CA GLU A 46 10.50 -21.67 2.04
C GLU A 46 11.08 -21.46 3.46
N SER A 47 12.06 -20.56 3.60
CA SER A 47 12.71 -20.26 4.87
C SER A 47 11.79 -19.44 5.77
N THR A 48 11.29 -20.06 6.84
CA THR A 48 10.39 -19.44 7.80
C THR A 48 11.14 -18.46 8.73
N PHE A 49 10.69 -17.21 8.79
CA PHE A 49 10.93 -16.35 9.95
C PHE A 49 9.65 -16.34 10.79
N GLU A 50 9.51 -17.31 11.67
CA GLU A 50 8.38 -17.39 12.61
C GLU A 50 8.71 -16.47 13.78
N PHE A 51 7.97 -15.36 13.89
CA PHE A 51 8.03 -14.52 15.07
C PHE A 51 7.40 -15.30 16.23
N PRO A 52 8.09 -15.49 17.36
CA PRO A 52 7.49 -16.15 18.52
C PRO A 52 6.26 -15.36 18.95
N SER A 53 5.15 -16.06 19.20
CA SER A 53 3.91 -15.45 19.68
C SER A 53 4.19 -14.76 21.01
N SER A 54 4.16 -13.42 21.04
CA SER A 54 4.21 -12.64 22.27
C SER A 54 2.95 -12.92 23.10
N ASP A 55 3.13 -13.08 24.40
CA ASP A 55 2.16 -13.57 25.38
C ASP A 55 0.69 -13.12 25.22
N ALA A 56 -0.20 -14.05 25.55
CA ALA A 56 -1.65 -14.07 25.39
C ALA A 56 -2.44 -13.05 26.26
N ALA A 57 -2.14 -11.75 26.16
CA ALA A 57 -2.86 -10.74 26.96
C ALA A 57 -3.74 -9.75 26.18
N SER A 58 -3.63 -9.64 24.85
CA SER A 58 -4.56 -8.82 24.03
C SER A 58 -4.49 -9.13 22.53
N ALA A 59 -4.29 -10.40 22.16
CA ALA A 59 -4.45 -10.82 20.77
C ALA A 59 -5.93 -10.69 20.40
N VAL A 60 -6.31 -9.57 19.80
CA VAL A 60 -7.48 -9.55 18.93
C VAL A 60 -7.15 -10.61 17.88
N THR A 61 -7.80 -11.78 17.94
CA THR A 61 -7.46 -12.99 17.17
C THR A 61 -7.47 -12.78 15.65
N ASN A 62 -7.91 -11.60 15.23
CA ASN A 62 -8.12 -11.16 13.87
C ASN A 62 -7.28 -9.91 13.52
N ALA A 63 -6.39 -9.43 14.39
CA ALA A 63 -5.58 -8.26 14.10
C ALA A 63 -4.33 -8.59 13.27
N ILE A 64 -4.00 -7.68 12.36
CA ILE A 64 -2.75 -7.64 11.62
C ILE A 64 -2.11 -6.30 11.95
N ASN A 65 -1.18 -6.30 12.89
CA ASN A 65 -0.53 -5.06 13.33
C ASN A 65 0.76 -4.83 12.55
N VAL A 66 0.69 -3.93 11.57
CA VAL A 66 1.84 -3.41 10.83
C VAL A 66 1.94 -1.89 10.95
N GLY A 67 1.38 -1.33 12.03
CA GLY A 67 1.34 0.11 12.31
C GLY A 67 2.71 0.76 12.50
N ASN A 68 3.77 -0.04 12.61
CA ASN A 68 5.14 0.44 12.68
C ASN A 68 5.76 0.74 11.30
N ILE A 69 5.11 0.33 10.20
CA ILE A 69 5.53 0.69 8.85
C ILE A 69 5.19 2.16 8.59
N THR A 70 6.18 3.01 8.37
CA THR A 70 5.96 4.45 8.15
C THR A 70 6.04 4.87 6.70
N SER A 71 6.81 4.15 5.88
CA SER A 71 7.02 4.49 4.48
C SER A 71 7.32 3.27 3.64
N ILE A 72 6.80 3.24 2.42
CA ILE A 72 7.07 2.23 1.40
C ILE A 72 7.58 2.94 0.15
N GLY A 73 8.77 2.57 -0.33
CA GLY A 73 9.45 3.27 -1.42
C GLY A 73 8.88 2.96 -2.80
N ALA A 74 8.40 1.73 -3.01
CA ALA A 74 7.75 1.30 -4.24
C ALA A 74 6.25 1.04 -4.01
N ASN A 75 5.76 -0.14 -4.35
CA ASN A 75 4.33 -0.47 -4.31
C ASN A 75 3.93 -1.09 -2.98
N ALA A 76 2.71 -0.81 -2.54
CA ALA A 76 2.08 -1.45 -1.39
C ALA A 76 0.85 -2.22 -1.87
N THR A 77 0.71 -3.47 -1.47
CA THR A 77 -0.43 -4.32 -1.83
C THR A 77 -1.00 -5.00 -0.60
N VAL A 78 -2.30 -4.85 -0.36
CA VAL A 78 -3.05 -5.55 0.69
C VAL A 78 -4.14 -6.34 -0.01
N THR A 79 -4.01 -7.66 -0.06
CA THR A 79 -4.91 -8.50 -0.85
C THR A 79 -5.34 -9.76 -0.14
N SER A 80 -6.53 -10.24 -0.50
CA SER A 80 -7.00 -11.58 -0.16
C SER A 80 -7.06 -11.85 1.35
N ASN A 81 -7.33 -10.81 2.16
CA ASN A 81 -7.50 -10.93 3.60
C ASN A 81 -8.98 -11.16 3.97
N THR A 82 -9.26 -11.88 5.05
CA THR A 82 -10.63 -12.19 5.48
C THR A 82 -10.78 -12.06 6.99
N ASN A 83 -11.84 -11.39 7.43
CA ASN A 83 -12.16 -11.17 8.85
C ASN A 83 -11.00 -10.52 9.63
N ALA A 84 -10.25 -9.60 9.01
CA ALA A 84 -9.03 -9.04 9.59
C ALA A 84 -9.16 -7.55 9.99
N GLN A 85 -8.52 -7.16 11.08
CA GLN A 85 -8.32 -5.76 11.48
C GLN A 85 -6.91 -5.34 11.08
N ILE A 86 -6.77 -4.61 9.98
CA ILE A 86 -5.47 -4.27 9.39
C ILE A 86 -5.06 -2.87 9.88
N ASP A 87 -4.09 -2.84 10.79
CA ASP A 87 -3.51 -1.61 11.32
C ASP A 87 -2.33 -1.15 10.45
N LEU A 88 -2.56 -0.10 9.66
CA LEU A 88 -1.57 0.65 8.90
C LEU A 88 -1.50 2.11 9.38
N SER A 89 -1.87 2.36 10.63
CA SER A 89 -1.98 3.70 11.22
C SER A 89 -0.66 4.49 11.24
N GLY A 90 0.49 3.83 11.10
CA GLY A 90 1.79 4.48 10.94
C GLY A 90 2.15 4.86 9.50
N LEU A 91 1.49 4.26 8.50
CA LEU A 91 1.89 4.40 7.10
C LEU A 91 1.59 5.81 6.60
N ALA A 92 2.65 6.60 6.38
CA ALA A 92 2.55 7.98 5.96
C ALA A 92 2.70 8.15 4.45
N THR A 93 3.58 7.38 3.82
CA THR A 93 3.94 7.55 2.40
C THR A 93 4.09 6.22 1.65
N VAL A 94 3.55 6.15 0.44
CA VAL A 94 3.84 5.09 -0.55
C VAL A 94 4.38 5.74 -1.82
N GLY A 95 5.59 5.39 -2.25
CA GLY A 95 6.22 6.03 -3.41
C GLY A 95 5.61 5.61 -4.75
N GLY A 96 5.08 4.40 -4.84
CA GLY A 96 4.42 3.83 -6.01
C GLY A 96 2.91 3.66 -5.82
N SER A 97 2.36 2.56 -6.36
CA SER A 97 0.93 2.26 -6.22
C SER A 97 0.61 1.65 -4.87
N PHE A 98 -0.43 2.13 -4.20
CA PHE A 98 -1.03 1.49 -3.04
C PHE A 98 -2.37 0.85 -3.43
N SER A 99 -2.43 -0.47 -3.44
CA SER A 99 -3.61 -1.26 -3.80
C SER A 99 -4.14 -2.05 -2.62
N ILE A 100 -5.44 -1.94 -2.36
CA ILE A 100 -6.18 -2.73 -1.37
C ILE A 100 -7.34 -3.41 -2.12
N THR A 101 -7.23 -4.72 -2.32
CA THR A 101 -8.09 -5.47 -3.24
C THR A 101 -8.54 -6.81 -2.68
N ASN A 102 -9.75 -7.26 -3.00
CA ASN A 102 -10.22 -8.61 -2.65
C ASN A 102 -10.14 -8.95 -1.16
N ASN A 103 -10.33 -7.97 -0.28
CA ASN A 103 -10.43 -8.22 1.16
C ASN A 103 -11.90 -8.37 1.57
N THR A 104 -12.22 -9.23 2.54
CA THR A 104 -13.61 -9.49 2.96
C THR A 104 -13.78 -9.29 4.46
N ASN A 105 -14.81 -8.54 4.87
CA ASN A 105 -15.09 -8.24 6.28
C ASN A 105 -13.84 -7.74 7.04
N CYS A 106 -13.10 -6.82 6.42
CA CYS A 106 -11.89 -6.25 6.98
C CYS A 106 -12.10 -4.80 7.42
N THR A 107 -11.40 -4.37 8.45
CA THR A 107 -11.23 -2.96 8.79
C THR A 107 -9.81 -2.51 8.44
N LEU A 108 -9.68 -1.25 8.06
CA LEU A 108 -8.42 -0.65 7.68
C LEU A 108 -8.22 0.67 8.42
N ASP A 109 -7.06 0.84 9.03
CA ASP A 109 -6.61 2.12 9.57
C ASP A 109 -5.55 2.72 8.64
N LEU A 110 -5.91 3.82 7.97
CA LEU A 110 -5.03 4.60 7.09
C LEU A 110 -4.88 6.04 7.59
N THR A 111 -5.03 6.25 8.89
CA THR A 111 -5.15 7.59 9.49
C THR A 111 -3.99 8.52 9.13
N LYS A 112 -2.75 8.03 9.03
CA LYS A 112 -1.58 8.87 8.70
C LYS A 112 -1.22 8.94 7.23
N LEU A 113 -1.90 8.22 6.34
CA LEU A 113 -1.55 8.19 4.92
C LEU A 113 -1.70 9.60 4.34
N SER A 114 -0.57 10.18 3.96
CA SER A 114 -0.47 11.57 3.51
C SER A 114 -0.10 11.72 2.04
N GLN A 115 0.67 10.77 1.53
CA GLN A 115 1.10 10.74 0.14
C GLN A 115 1.13 9.32 -0.40
N THR A 116 0.67 9.17 -1.63
CA THR A 116 0.78 7.92 -2.39
C THR A 116 0.98 8.24 -3.87
N GLY A 117 1.45 7.30 -4.67
CA GLY A 117 1.32 7.39 -6.13
C GLY A 117 -0.13 7.12 -6.53
N ALA A 118 -0.39 5.98 -7.16
CA ALA A 118 -1.76 5.55 -7.45
C ALA A 118 -2.40 4.86 -6.23
N LEU A 119 -3.51 5.38 -5.72
CA LEU A 119 -4.32 4.73 -4.69
C LEU A 119 -5.48 3.97 -5.33
N SER A 120 -5.59 2.68 -5.03
CA SER A 120 -6.74 1.85 -5.43
C SER A 120 -7.28 1.08 -4.23
N ILE A 121 -8.54 1.28 -3.90
CA ILE A 121 -9.26 0.51 -2.87
C ILE A 121 -10.53 -0.01 -3.54
N VAL A 122 -10.50 -1.25 -4.03
CA VAL A 122 -11.58 -1.82 -4.84
C VAL A 122 -11.85 -3.27 -4.41
N ASP A 123 -13.08 -3.75 -4.61
CA ASP A 123 -13.45 -5.16 -4.39
C ASP A 123 -13.20 -5.66 -2.96
N ASN A 124 -13.40 -4.77 -1.99
CA ASN A 124 -13.31 -5.11 -0.57
C ASN A 124 -14.72 -5.34 0.00
N ILE A 125 -15.23 -6.56 -0.16
CA ILE A 125 -16.60 -6.94 0.24
C ILE A 125 -16.75 -6.84 1.76
N ASP A 126 -17.92 -6.37 2.21
CA ASP A 126 -18.25 -6.17 3.65
C ASP A 126 -17.18 -5.39 4.44
N SER A 127 -16.36 -4.61 3.73
CA SER A 127 -15.29 -3.80 4.30
C SER A 127 -15.60 -2.34 4.05
N THR A 128 -15.41 -1.52 5.07
CA THR A 128 -15.61 -0.08 4.93
C THR A 128 -14.31 0.59 4.51
N ILE A 129 -14.35 1.38 3.44
CA ILE A 129 -13.25 2.23 3.01
C ILE A 129 -13.13 3.38 4.04
N PRO A 130 -12.01 3.48 4.77
CA PRO A 130 -11.83 4.52 5.77
C PRO A 130 -11.69 5.88 5.10
N ARG A 131 -12.05 6.93 5.82
CA ARG A 131 -11.77 8.30 5.39
C ARG A 131 -10.27 8.55 5.37
N LEU A 132 -9.80 9.23 4.32
CA LEU A 132 -8.39 9.49 4.09
C LEU A 132 -8.07 10.91 4.54
N PHE A 133 -8.19 11.15 5.85
CA PHE A 133 -8.14 12.49 6.43
C PHE A 133 -6.85 13.25 6.13
N ASN A 134 -5.73 12.55 6.10
CA ASN A 134 -4.43 13.17 5.92
C ASN A 134 -3.91 13.07 4.49
N LEU A 135 -4.65 12.46 3.55
CA LEU A 135 -4.17 12.28 2.18
C LEU A 135 -4.14 13.63 1.45
N GLU A 136 -2.93 14.19 1.33
CA GLU A 136 -2.67 15.49 0.72
C GLU A 136 -2.39 15.38 -0.77
N ARG A 137 -1.68 14.32 -1.19
CA ARG A 137 -1.21 14.13 -2.56
C ARG A 137 -1.39 12.69 -3.04
N ALA A 138 -1.87 12.55 -4.27
CA ALA A 138 -1.90 11.28 -4.99
C ALA A 138 -1.67 11.50 -6.49
N ASP A 139 -1.14 10.51 -7.20
CA ASP A 139 -1.08 10.56 -8.65
C ASP A 139 -2.45 10.27 -9.28
N SER A 140 -3.16 9.28 -8.75
CA SER A 140 -4.54 8.92 -9.12
C SER A 140 -5.24 8.22 -7.97
N ILE A 141 -6.56 8.31 -7.90
CA ILE A 141 -7.35 7.68 -6.83
C ILE A 141 -8.49 6.89 -7.45
N HIS A 142 -8.65 5.63 -7.07
CA HIS A 142 -9.79 4.80 -7.45
C HIS A 142 -10.37 4.10 -6.23
N LEU A 143 -11.54 4.55 -5.78
CA LEU A 143 -12.24 3.97 -4.63
C LEU A 143 -13.55 3.34 -5.11
N ARG A 144 -13.72 2.04 -4.86
CA ARG A 144 -14.94 1.30 -5.16
C ARG A 144 -15.29 0.42 -3.96
N GLY A 145 -16.40 0.72 -3.29
CA GLY A 145 -16.78 0.00 -2.07
C GLY A 145 -17.74 0.78 -1.18
N ASN A 146 -17.98 0.24 0.02
CA ASN A 146 -18.73 0.93 1.06
C ASN A 146 -17.87 2.04 1.69
N ILE A 147 -18.20 3.31 1.49
CA ILE A 147 -17.38 4.43 1.98
C ILE A 147 -17.92 4.92 3.33
N ASP A 148 -17.02 5.14 4.30
CA ASP A 148 -17.40 5.74 5.59
C ASP A 148 -17.83 7.22 5.44
N THR A 149 -19.13 7.48 5.57
CA THR A 149 -19.76 8.81 5.55
C THR A 149 -20.06 9.36 6.95
N SER A 150 -19.74 8.63 8.03
CA SER A 150 -20.16 8.93 9.41
C SER A 150 -19.77 10.33 9.89
N SER A 151 -18.66 10.86 9.38
CA SER A 151 -18.04 12.09 9.83
C SER A 151 -18.10 13.20 8.75
N GLY A 152 -18.96 13.03 7.74
CA GLY A 152 -19.27 14.03 6.71
C GLY A 152 -19.03 13.55 5.27
N PRO A 153 -19.48 14.33 4.27
CA PRO A 153 -19.52 13.90 2.86
C PRO A 153 -18.15 13.92 2.16
N ASN A 154 -17.13 14.53 2.75
CA ASN A 154 -15.81 14.63 2.11
C ASN A 154 -14.88 13.50 2.59
N ILE A 155 -14.64 12.51 1.74
CA ILE A 155 -13.70 11.41 2.02
C ILE A 155 -12.23 11.83 1.90
N LEU A 156 -11.94 12.94 1.20
CA LEU A 156 -10.60 13.47 0.94
C LEU A 156 -10.44 14.92 1.44
N PRO A 157 -10.58 15.19 2.75
CA PRO A 157 -10.64 16.57 3.27
C PRO A 157 -9.33 17.35 3.12
N SER A 158 -8.17 16.69 3.20
CA SER A 158 -6.85 17.35 3.13
C SER A 158 -6.23 17.34 1.73
N LEU A 159 -6.97 16.88 0.71
CA LEU A 159 -6.43 16.74 -0.63
C LEU A 159 -6.07 18.10 -1.22
N THR A 160 -4.79 18.26 -1.56
CA THR A 160 -4.26 19.50 -2.15
C THR A 160 -4.00 19.37 -3.65
N PHE A 161 -3.71 18.16 -4.13
CA PHE A 161 -3.41 17.94 -5.54
C PHE A 161 -3.53 16.47 -5.95
N VAL A 162 -4.19 16.22 -7.07
CA VAL A 162 -4.14 14.95 -7.81
C VAL A 162 -3.83 15.21 -9.27
N SER A 163 -2.71 14.66 -9.76
CA SER A 163 -2.30 14.87 -11.15
C SER A 163 -3.20 14.17 -12.17
N GLY A 164 -3.71 12.99 -11.80
CA GLY A 164 -4.48 12.10 -12.66
C GLY A 164 -5.98 12.10 -12.36
N THR A 165 -6.61 10.95 -12.56
CA THR A 165 -8.05 10.77 -12.38
C THR A 165 -8.39 10.35 -10.95
N VAL A 166 -9.46 10.92 -10.42
CA VAL A 166 -10.14 10.49 -9.21
C VAL A 166 -11.45 9.80 -9.62
N THR A 167 -11.52 8.49 -9.42
CA THR A 167 -12.72 7.67 -9.68
C THR A 167 -13.30 7.19 -8.36
N ILE A 168 -14.57 7.51 -8.10
CA ILE A 168 -15.28 7.14 -6.87
C ILE A 168 -16.58 6.42 -7.24
N GLU A 169 -16.65 5.13 -6.92
CA GLU A 169 -17.76 4.21 -7.18
C GLU A 169 -18.30 3.68 -5.84
N PRO A 170 -19.04 4.51 -5.08
CA PRO A 170 -19.55 4.12 -3.77
C PRO A 170 -20.61 3.03 -3.89
N TRP A 171 -20.64 2.10 -2.95
CA TRP A 171 -21.74 1.13 -2.80
C TRP A 171 -22.87 1.64 -1.91
N ASN A 172 -22.60 2.67 -1.11
CA ASN A 172 -23.58 3.32 -0.27
C ASN A 172 -24.31 4.44 -1.03
N THR A 173 -25.64 4.45 -0.92
CA THR A 173 -26.52 5.34 -1.69
C THR A 173 -26.53 6.79 -1.19
N ASP A 174 -25.99 7.04 0.00
CA ASP A 174 -25.92 8.34 0.66
C ASP A 174 -24.62 9.11 0.33
N PHE A 175 -23.67 8.50 -0.38
CA PHE A 175 -22.43 9.18 -0.75
C PHE A 175 -22.70 10.35 -1.71
N ASN A 176 -22.22 11.54 -1.36
CA ASN A 176 -22.49 12.79 -2.07
C ASN A 176 -21.22 13.35 -2.73
N CYS A 177 -21.26 13.56 -4.05
CA CYS A 177 -20.11 14.00 -4.84
C CYS A 177 -19.83 15.52 -4.80
N SER A 178 -20.70 16.33 -4.20
CA SER A 178 -20.62 17.81 -4.23
C SER A 178 -19.29 18.39 -3.76
N ARG A 179 -18.68 17.78 -2.72
CA ARG A 179 -17.38 18.23 -2.18
C ARG A 179 -16.23 17.91 -3.12
N LEU A 180 -16.22 16.73 -3.72
CA LEU A 180 -15.22 16.36 -4.73
C LEU A 180 -15.36 17.21 -5.99
N GLN A 181 -16.59 17.52 -6.40
CA GLN A 181 -16.85 18.42 -7.52
C GLN A 181 -16.35 19.85 -7.23
N SER A 182 -16.54 20.34 -6.00
CA SER A 182 -15.98 21.62 -5.56
C SER A 182 -14.45 21.61 -5.61
N GLN A 183 -13.81 20.52 -5.18
CA GLN A 183 -12.35 20.36 -5.27
C GLN A 183 -11.85 20.29 -6.73
N GLN A 184 -12.63 19.69 -7.63
CA GLN A 184 -12.35 19.71 -9.07
C GLN A 184 -12.42 21.13 -9.64
N GLN A 185 -13.47 21.90 -9.29
CA GLN A 185 -13.62 23.30 -9.73
C GLN A 185 -12.50 24.21 -9.19
N GLN A 186 -11.93 23.88 -8.03
CA GLN A 186 -10.78 24.56 -7.45
C GLN A 186 -9.45 24.17 -8.10
N GLY A 187 -9.44 23.21 -9.04
CA GLY A 187 -8.24 22.71 -9.70
C GLY A 187 -7.40 21.76 -8.83
N LEU A 188 -7.94 21.29 -7.70
CA LEU A 188 -7.27 20.31 -6.83
C LEU A 188 -7.35 18.90 -7.45
N ILE A 189 -8.45 18.62 -8.17
CA ILE A 189 -8.68 17.38 -8.91
C ILE A 189 -8.75 17.72 -10.40
N ASN A 190 -7.89 17.12 -11.21
CA ASN A 190 -7.86 17.37 -12.65
C ASN A 190 -9.04 16.70 -13.37
N ASN A 191 -9.27 15.42 -13.10
CA ASN A 191 -10.34 14.64 -13.74
C ASN A 191 -11.11 13.84 -12.69
N LEU A 192 -12.38 14.20 -12.45
CA LEU A 192 -13.26 13.53 -11.51
C LEU A 192 -14.28 12.65 -12.24
N ARG A 193 -14.40 11.40 -11.81
CA ARG A 193 -15.50 10.48 -12.14
C ARG A 193 -16.11 9.98 -10.84
N CYS A 194 -17.24 10.54 -10.46
CA CYS A 194 -17.94 10.14 -9.24
C CYS A 194 -19.28 9.51 -9.63
N ASN A 195 -19.65 8.37 -9.05
CA ASN A 195 -20.93 7.69 -9.27
C ASN A 195 -21.83 7.75 -8.02
N GLY A 196 -21.66 8.77 -7.18
CA GLY A 196 -22.53 9.05 -6.04
C GLY A 196 -23.68 9.99 -6.40
N THR A 197 -24.44 10.36 -5.37
CA THR A 197 -25.52 11.37 -5.46
C THR A 197 -24.96 12.76 -5.73
N ASP A 198 -25.80 13.66 -6.24
CA ASP A 198 -25.43 15.04 -6.61
C ASP A 198 -24.27 15.13 -7.63
N THR A 199 -24.15 14.13 -8.48
CA THR A 199 -23.37 14.17 -9.73
C THR A 199 -23.92 15.15 -10.76
N SER A 200 -24.99 15.87 -10.42
CA SER A 200 -25.53 17.00 -11.15
C SER A 200 -24.48 18.10 -11.23
N THR A 201 -23.53 17.91 -12.15
CA THR A 201 -23.20 18.93 -13.13
C THR A 201 -24.45 19.76 -13.33
N THR A 202 -24.35 21.03 -13.02
CA THR A 202 -25.19 22.07 -13.57
C THR A 202 -25.09 21.98 -15.09
N SER A 203 -25.73 20.96 -15.67
CA SER A 203 -26.25 21.01 -17.02
C SER A 203 -27.14 22.22 -16.96
N THR A 204 -26.67 23.32 -17.54
CA THR A 204 -27.41 24.56 -17.77
C THR A 204 -28.84 24.17 -18.09
N SER A 205 -29.71 24.23 -17.08
CA SER A 205 -31.12 23.95 -17.24
C SER A 205 -31.63 25.15 -18.01
N THR A 206 -31.76 24.97 -19.32
CA THR A 206 -32.55 25.84 -20.18
C THR A 206 -33.86 26.11 -19.43
N PRO A 207 -34.16 27.36 -19.06
CA PRO A 207 -35.34 27.67 -18.27
C PRO A 207 -36.59 27.15 -18.99
N PRO A 208 -37.59 26.61 -18.27
CA PRO A 208 -38.82 26.14 -18.90
C PRO A 208 -39.43 27.29 -19.69
N ALA A 209 -39.58 27.07 -21.00
CA ALA A 209 -40.19 28.01 -21.93
C ALA A 209 -41.60 28.35 -21.44
N SER A 210 -41.72 29.55 -20.87
CA SER A 210 -42.99 30.23 -20.67
C SER A 210 -43.56 30.54 -22.06
N THR A 211 -44.71 29.95 -22.35
CA THR A 211 -45.53 30.19 -23.52
C THR A 211 -46.18 31.57 -23.45
N SER A 212 -45.81 32.50 -24.34
CA SER A 212 -46.71 33.44 -25.07
C SER A 212 -45.97 34.54 -25.86
N PRO A 213 -46.62 35.18 -26.85
CA PRO A 213 -46.07 35.24 -28.21
C PRO A 213 -45.48 36.58 -28.65
N SER A 214 -44.76 36.48 -29.79
CA SER A 214 -44.55 37.49 -30.85
C SER A 214 -43.86 38.81 -30.49
N SER A 215 -42.62 38.97 -30.98
CA SER A 215 -42.29 40.10 -31.85
C SER A 215 -41.01 39.85 -32.67
N THR A 216 -41.10 40.40 -33.88
CA THR A 216 -40.23 40.34 -35.04
C THR A 216 -38.87 41.01 -34.82
N GLY A 217 -37.81 40.41 -35.39
CA GLY A 217 -36.70 41.19 -35.94
C GLY A 217 -35.30 40.92 -35.38
N SER A 218 -34.48 40.20 -36.15
CA SER A 218 -33.17 40.66 -36.70
C SER A 218 -32.24 39.48 -36.94
N ASN A 219 -31.91 39.27 -38.21
CA ASN A 219 -31.04 38.21 -38.70
C ASN A 219 -29.57 38.55 -38.33
N THR A 220 -28.96 37.76 -37.45
CA THR A 220 -27.49 37.71 -37.31
C THR A 220 -27.01 36.31 -37.66
N SER A 221 -26.43 36.18 -38.84
CA SER A 221 -25.99 34.91 -39.44
C SER A 221 -24.68 34.44 -38.80
N ASN A 222 -24.75 33.72 -37.69
CA ASN A 222 -23.62 32.96 -37.16
C ASN A 222 -23.58 31.59 -37.86
N SER A 223 -22.62 31.42 -38.76
CA SER A 223 -22.30 30.16 -39.43
C SER A 223 -21.64 29.17 -38.46
N GLY A 224 -22.46 28.59 -37.59
CA GLY A 224 -22.10 27.43 -36.78
C GLY A 224 -21.98 26.19 -37.66
N LEU A 225 -20.77 25.66 -37.77
CA LEU A 225 -20.50 24.41 -38.47
C LEU A 225 -21.28 23.28 -37.81
N SER A 226 -22.06 22.56 -38.62
CA SER A 226 -22.87 21.42 -38.23
C SER A 226 -22.10 20.47 -37.29
N THR A 227 -22.78 20.01 -36.24
CA THR A 227 -22.27 19.10 -35.20
C THR A 227 -21.61 17.82 -35.76
N GLY A 228 -21.92 17.46 -37.01
CA GLY A 228 -21.25 16.37 -37.74
C GLY A 228 -19.80 16.65 -38.16
N ALA A 229 -19.41 17.91 -38.35
CA ALA A 229 -18.04 18.29 -38.73
C ALA A 229 -17.08 18.31 -37.54
N SER A 230 -17.57 18.65 -36.34
CA SER A 230 -16.77 18.68 -35.10
C SER A 230 -16.38 17.27 -34.61
N ALA A 231 -17.17 16.25 -34.90
CA ALA A 231 -16.85 14.87 -34.52
C ALA A 231 -15.73 14.26 -35.38
N GLY A 232 -15.62 14.65 -36.65
CA GLY A 232 -14.62 14.10 -37.58
C GLY A 232 -13.18 14.56 -37.29
N ILE A 233 -12.99 15.76 -36.73
CA ILE A 233 -11.65 16.31 -36.45
C ILE A 233 -11.04 15.68 -35.18
N GLY A 234 -11.86 15.32 -34.19
CA GLY A 234 -11.37 14.76 -32.92
C GLY A 234 -10.63 13.42 -33.07
N VAL A 235 -11.09 12.56 -33.98
CA VAL A 235 -10.47 11.23 -34.18
C VAL A 235 -9.15 11.34 -34.96
N GLY A 236 -9.08 12.24 -35.95
CA GLY A 236 -7.89 12.43 -36.78
C GLY A 236 -6.67 12.91 -35.99
N VAL A 237 -6.85 13.86 -35.07
CA VAL A 237 -5.73 14.39 -34.25
C VAL A 237 -5.23 13.35 -33.26
N SER A 238 -6.12 12.53 -32.69
CA SER A 238 -5.77 11.51 -31.71
C SER A 238 -4.85 10.43 -32.30
N LEU A 239 -5.13 9.98 -33.54
CA LEU A 239 -4.30 8.99 -34.23
C LEU A 239 -2.92 9.54 -34.61
N ALA A 240 -2.82 10.82 -34.98
CA ALA A 240 -1.54 11.46 -35.30
C ALA A 240 -0.64 11.58 -34.07
N VAL A 241 -1.20 11.93 -32.90
CA VAL A 241 -0.44 12.06 -31.64
C VAL A 241 0.04 10.68 -31.15
N ILE A 242 -0.82 9.67 -31.16
CA ILE A 242 -0.46 8.30 -30.75
C ILE A 242 0.62 7.74 -31.70
N GLY A 243 0.47 7.94 -33.01
CA GLY A 243 1.46 7.52 -33.99
C GLY A 243 2.81 8.23 -33.82
N GLY A 244 2.80 9.55 -33.55
CA GLY A 244 4.00 10.33 -33.30
C GLY A 244 4.75 9.90 -32.04
N LEU A 245 4.04 9.70 -30.93
CA LEU A 245 4.63 9.24 -29.67
C LEU A 245 5.17 7.79 -29.79
N GLY A 246 4.44 6.92 -30.48
CA GLY A 246 4.89 5.55 -30.75
C GLY A 246 6.16 5.50 -31.59
N ALA A 247 6.22 6.27 -32.68
CA ALA A 247 7.42 6.36 -33.53
C ALA A 247 8.62 6.95 -32.77
N TRP A 248 8.39 7.97 -31.94
CA TRP A 248 9.43 8.59 -31.12
C TRP A 248 10.01 7.61 -30.09
N LEU A 249 9.16 6.90 -29.34
CA LEU A 249 9.57 5.87 -28.38
C LEU A 249 10.34 4.74 -29.07
N PHE A 250 9.85 4.27 -30.23
CA PHE A 250 10.52 3.22 -31.00
C PHE A 250 11.95 3.63 -31.40
N ILE A 251 12.15 4.84 -31.91
CA ILE A 251 13.48 5.36 -32.26
C ILE A 251 14.36 5.52 -31.01
N TYR A 252 13.81 6.00 -29.90
CA TYR A 252 14.54 6.16 -28.64
C TYR A 252 15.06 4.81 -28.12
N PHE A 253 14.20 3.79 -28.08
CA PHE A 253 14.61 2.44 -27.65
C PHE A 253 15.61 1.81 -28.61
N ARG A 254 15.42 1.96 -29.93
CA ARG A 254 16.35 1.41 -30.92
C ARG A 254 17.75 2.02 -30.82
N ARG A 255 17.86 3.32 -30.50
CA ARG A 255 19.16 3.96 -30.23
C ARG A 255 19.81 3.48 -28.94
N ARG A 256 19.02 3.19 -27.90
CA ARG A 256 19.54 2.72 -26.61
C ARG A 256 20.10 1.30 -26.68
N PHE A 257 19.46 0.40 -27.44
CA PHE A 257 19.94 -0.97 -27.57
C PHE A 257 21.22 -1.11 -28.40
N ALA A 258 21.42 -0.28 -29.43
CA ALA A 258 22.66 -0.28 -30.22
C ALA A 258 23.92 0.07 -29.40
N ALA A 259 23.78 0.77 -28.27
CA ALA A 259 24.90 1.09 -27.38
C ALA A 259 25.36 -0.11 -26.53
N LEU A 260 24.54 -1.16 -26.40
CA LEU A 260 24.88 -2.34 -25.60
C LEU A 260 25.68 -3.38 -26.40
N GLU A 261 25.55 -3.41 -27.72
CA GLU A 261 26.32 -4.33 -28.58
C GLU A 261 27.77 -3.87 -28.78
N ALA A 262 28.08 -2.59 -28.56
CA ALA A 262 29.45 -2.06 -28.61
C ALA A 262 30.31 -2.43 -27.39
N ARG A 263 29.75 -3.11 -26.38
CA ARG A 263 30.46 -3.54 -25.16
C ARG A 263 30.65 -5.06 -25.05
N ARG A 264 30.83 -5.78 -26.15
CA ARG A 264 31.35 -7.16 -26.06
C ARG A 264 32.84 -7.10 -25.64
N PRO A 265 33.21 -7.58 -24.44
CA PRO A 265 34.60 -7.68 -24.02
C PRO A 265 35.29 -8.74 -24.89
N GLY A 266 36.46 -8.40 -25.43
CA GLY A 266 37.31 -9.37 -26.12
C GLY A 266 37.72 -10.52 -25.19
N PRO A 267 37.99 -11.72 -25.74
CA PRO A 267 38.28 -12.91 -24.96
C PRO A 267 39.51 -12.71 -24.06
N PRO A 268 39.48 -13.18 -22.80
CA PRO A 268 40.54 -12.96 -21.84
C PRO A 268 41.81 -13.73 -22.23
N ASN A 269 42.92 -13.00 -22.34
CA ASN A 269 44.26 -13.56 -22.42
C ASN A 269 44.59 -14.29 -21.11
N SER A 270 44.80 -15.60 -21.24
CA SER A 270 45.33 -16.48 -20.21
C SER A 270 46.79 -16.13 -19.90
N SER A 271 47.03 -15.52 -18.74
CA SER A 271 48.36 -15.48 -18.12
C SER A 271 48.25 -15.94 -16.66
N SER A 272 48.92 -17.06 -16.38
CA SER A 272 48.99 -17.74 -15.10
C SER A 272 49.78 -16.92 -14.07
N PRO A 273 49.36 -16.85 -12.78
CA PRO A 273 50.24 -16.43 -11.71
C PRO A 273 50.79 -17.64 -10.95
N SER A 274 52.12 -17.60 -10.83
CA SER A 274 52.97 -18.45 -10.01
C SER A 274 52.68 -18.30 -8.52
N SER A 275 52.75 -19.44 -7.83
CA SER A 275 52.72 -19.63 -6.39
C SER A 275 53.89 -18.95 -5.66
N SER A 276 53.59 -18.25 -4.56
CA SER A 276 54.53 -18.12 -3.43
C SER A 276 53.76 -17.78 -2.13
N SER A 277 53.70 -18.76 -1.22
CA SER A 277 53.33 -18.59 0.18
C SER A 277 54.29 -17.64 0.91
N PRO A 278 53.81 -16.97 1.97
CA PRO A 278 54.45 -17.20 3.26
C PRO A 278 53.46 -17.35 4.43
N SER A 279 53.87 -18.19 5.37
CA SER A 279 53.28 -18.43 6.69
C SER A 279 53.16 -17.17 7.54
N PRO A 280 52.16 -17.08 8.43
CA PRO A 280 52.23 -16.22 9.61
C PRO A 280 52.45 -17.03 10.89
N SER A 281 53.46 -16.56 11.64
CA SER A 281 53.84 -16.99 12.97
C SER A 281 52.81 -16.60 14.03
N SER A 282 52.64 -17.49 14.98
CA SER A 282 51.98 -17.32 16.28
C SER A 282 52.54 -16.13 17.07
N ALA A 283 51.66 -15.19 17.43
CA ALA A 283 51.91 -14.20 18.47
C ALA A 283 50.74 -14.21 19.45
N GLN A 284 51.03 -14.61 20.68
CA GLN A 284 50.10 -14.63 21.80
C GLN A 284 49.73 -13.19 22.22
N VAL A 285 48.44 -12.92 22.38
CA VAL A 285 47.94 -11.70 23.02
C VAL A 285 47.45 -12.06 24.41
N HIS A 286 48.15 -11.47 25.38
CA HIS A 286 47.95 -11.51 26.82
C HIS A 286 46.82 -10.55 27.21
N TRP A 287 45.71 -11.07 27.76
CA TRP A 287 44.63 -10.23 28.29
C TRP A 287 44.88 -9.95 29.78
N LYS A 288 44.99 -8.67 30.12
CA LYS A 288 45.14 -8.17 31.48
C LYS A 288 43.75 -7.78 32.00
N THR A 289 43.30 -8.50 33.03
CA THR A 289 42.08 -8.24 33.79
C THR A 289 42.30 -7.01 34.68
N GLU A 290 41.53 -5.95 34.47
CA GLU A 290 41.47 -4.80 35.37
C GLU A 290 40.07 -4.73 35.99
N GLN A 291 39.99 -5.09 37.28
CA GLN A 291 38.82 -4.92 38.13
C GLN A 291 38.78 -3.48 38.64
N ALA A 292 37.63 -2.82 38.52
CA ALA A 292 37.36 -1.55 39.20
C ALA A 292 36.22 -1.73 40.22
N PRO A 293 36.25 -1.00 41.35
CA PRO A 293 35.54 -1.37 42.58
C PRO A 293 34.11 -0.79 42.71
N LEU A 294 33.34 -1.48 43.56
CA LEU A 294 32.07 -1.05 44.14
C LEU A 294 32.19 0.32 44.83
N SER A 295 31.21 1.19 44.60
CA SER A 295 30.88 2.29 45.51
C SER A 295 29.38 2.34 45.76
N SER A 296 29.04 2.11 47.03
CA SER A 296 27.77 2.35 47.70
C SER A 296 27.46 3.84 47.81
N SER A 297 26.18 4.21 47.71
CA SER A 297 25.58 5.44 48.27
C SER A 297 24.06 5.25 48.24
N ASN A 298 23.43 5.00 49.40
CA ASN A 298 22.73 5.97 50.24
C ASN A 298 21.42 6.49 49.60
N ASP A 299 20.33 5.77 49.86
CA ASP A 299 18.98 6.34 49.78
C ASP A 299 18.39 6.43 51.19
N SER A 300 18.26 7.68 51.64
CA SER A 300 17.42 8.08 52.75
C SER A 300 16.37 9.04 52.20
N ASN A 301 15.11 8.64 52.15
CA ASN A 301 14.05 9.60 52.44
C ASN A 301 12.74 8.92 52.88
N ILE A 302 12.45 9.10 54.16
CA ILE A 302 11.14 8.90 54.78
C ILE A 302 10.45 10.27 54.73
N ASN A 303 9.31 10.38 54.05
CA ASN A 303 8.25 11.25 54.55
C ASN A 303 6.87 10.88 54.00
N SER A 304 6.16 10.11 54.84
CA SER A 304 4.84 10.42 55.38
C SER A 304 4.05 11.58 54.73
N SER A 305 2.91 11.25 54.13
CA SER A 305 1.68 12.05 54.32
C SER A 305 0.45 11.17 54.11
N SER A 306 -0.11 10.78 55.25
CA SER A 306 -1.48 10.33 55.47
C SER A 306 -2.50 11.33 54.94
N SER A 307 -3.57 10.84 54.32
CA SER A 307 -4.89 11.48 54.37
C SER A 307 -5.96 10.40 54.30
N ASP A 308 -6.52 10.18 55.48
CA ASP A 308 -7.64 9.35 55.86
C ASP A 308 -8.96 10.11 55.64
N SER A 309 -10.02 9.38 55.29
CA SER A 309 -11.47 9.66 55.33
C SER A 309 -12.15 9.05 54.09
N GLY A 310 -13.16 8.19 54.17
CA GLY A 310 -13.97 7.64 55.24
C GLY A 310 -15.25 7.04 54.64
N SER A 311 -15.88 6.11 55.38
CA SER A 311 -17.27 5.58 55.27
C SER A 311 -17.68 4.51 54.21
N THR A 312 -17.51 3.23 54.59
CA THR A 312 -18.52 2.14 54.88
C THR A 312 -19.69 1.80 53.92
N PRO A 313 -20.37 0.64 54.08
CA PRO A 313 -19.91 -0.76 54.01
C PRO A 313 -20.86 -1.66 53.16
N LEU A 314 -20.49 -2.93 52.94
CA LEU A 314 -21.33 -4.15 52.82
C LEU A 314 -20.82 -5.07 51.70
N GLY A 315 -20.66 -6.36 52.02
CA GLY A 315 -20.53 -7.42 51.00
C GLY A 315 -19.44 -8.45 51.26
N ARG A 316 -19.54 -9.12 52.41
CA ARG A 316 -18.83 -10.35 52.74
C ARG A 316 -19.00 -11.40 51.63
N ASN A 317 -17.89 -11.88 51.05
CA ASN A 317 -17.76 -13.26 50.59
C ASN A 317 -16.30 -13.70 50.70
N ILE A 318 -16.11 -14.73 51.50
CA ILE A 318 -14.85 -15.38 51.84
C ILE A 318 -14.62 -16.44 50.76
N TYR A 319 -13.50 -16.33 50.04
CA TYR A 319 -12.87 -17.48 49.41
C TYR A 319 -11.38 -17.43 49.79
N GLU A 320 -10.98 -18.29 50.71
CA GLU A 320 -9.59 -18.64 50.96
C GLU A 320 -9.03 -19.30 49.69
N ALA A 321 -8.05 -18.66 49.06
CA ALA A 321 -7.19 -19.30 48.08
C ALA A 321 -5.77 -19.34 48.66
N GLU A 322 -5.36 -20.56 48.96
CA GLU A 322 -4.05 -20.96 49.46
C GLU A 322 -2.93 -20.50 48.52
N THR A 323 -2.11 -19.55 48.98
CA THR A 323 -0.96 -19.03 48.21
C THR A 323 0.27 -19.87 48.53
N ARG A 324 0.73 -20.66 47.55
CA ARG A 324 2.06 -21.28 47.59
C ARG A 324 3.08 -20.34 46.95
N PRO A 325 4.28 -20.15 47.52
CA PRO A 325 5.34 -19.38 46.89
C PRO A 325 5.93 -20.15 45.71
N ILE A 326 5.95 -19.53 44.54
CA ILE A 326 6.67 -20.02 43.36
C ILE A 326 8.12 -19.56 43.50
N VAL A 327 9.03 -20.54 43.45
CA VAL A 327 10.47 -20.35 43.42
C VAL A 327 10.87 -19.79 42.05
N GLU A 328 11.39 -18.58 42.06
CA GLU A 328 12.00 -17.90 40.91
C GLU A 328 13.32 -18.61 40.56
N LYS A 329 13.47 -19.02 39.30
CA LYS A 329 14.65 -19.71 38.79
C LYS A 329 15.31 -18.81 37.76
N ASP A 330 16.44 -18.23 38.12
CA ASP A 330 17.33 -17.48 37.23
C ASP A 330 17.77 -18.34 36.04
N GLY A 331 17.75 -17.78 34.83
CA GLY A 331 18.18 -18.51 33.64
C GLY A 331 18.27 -17.74 32.32
N TYR A 332 19.39 -17.08 32.11
CA TYR A 332 20.09 -16.85 30.83
C TYR A 332 19.39 -16.11 29.67
N THR A 333 19.75 -14.83 29.53
CA THR A 333 19.77 -14.11 28.25
C THR A 333 20.92 -14.60 27.37
N THR A 334 20.61 -15.24 26.25
CA THR A 334 21.60 -15.54 25.20
C THR A 334 21.56 -14.44 24.13
N HIS A 335 22.66 -13.70 24.01
CA HIS A 335 22.92 -12.82 22.86
C HIS A 335 23.15 -13.70 21.62
N SER A 336 22.18 -13.73 20.70
CA SER A 336 22.35 -14.32 19.38
C SER A 336 22.82 -13.25 18.40
N SER A 337 24.09 -13.31 18.00
CA SER A 337 24.67 -12.49 16.94
C SER A 337 24.36 -13.13 15.58
N GLN A 338 23.89 -12.30 14.66
CA GLN A 338 23.47 -12.66 13.30
C GLN A 338 24.66 -13.07 12.41
N GLU A 339 24.49 -14.14 11.63
CA GLU A 339 25.13 -14.28 10.31
C GLU A 339 24.03 -14.32 9.24
N LEU A 340 24.06 -13.32 8.36
CA LEU A 340 23.12 -13.11 7.27
C LEU A 340 23.66 -13.86 6.03
N TYR A 341 23.10 -15.02 5.70
CA TYR A 341 23.46 -15.72 4.47
C TYR A 341 22.78 -15.06 3.26
N VAL A 342 23.58 -14.43 2.40
CA VAL A 342 23.18 -13.96 1.06
C VAL A 342 23.21 -15.15 0.11
N LEU A 343 22.04 -15.57 -0.39
CA LEU A 343 21.95 -16.59 -1.43
C LEU A 343 22.32 -16.00 -2.80
N PRO A 344 23.16 -16.67 -3.61
CA PRO A 344 23.48 -16.22 -4.96
C PRO A 344 22.27 -16.40 -5.89
N THR A 345 21.87 -15.31 -6.54
CA THR A 345 20.94 -15.30 -7.67
C THR A 345 21.65 -15.87 -8.90
N GLU A 346 21.35 -17.10 -9.28
CA GLU A 346 21.30 -17.55 -10.68
C GLU A 346 20.73 -18.98 -10.75
N LEU A 347 19.50 -19.11 -11.25
CA LEU A 347 18.92 -20.37 -11.70
C LEU A 347 18.83 -20.34 -13.24
N PRO A 348 19.18 -21.43 -13.94
CA PRO A 348 19.23 -21.46 -15.39
C PRO A 348 17.82 -21.45 -16.00
N VAL A 349 17.65 -20.62 -17.03
CA VAL A 349 16.46 -20.53 -17.86
C VAL A 349 16.28 -21.84 -18.64
N ALA A 350 15.25 -22.61 -18.30
CA ALA A 350 14.78 -23.70 -19.13
C ALA A 350 14.09 -23.14 -20.37
N HIS A 351 14.61 -23.46 -21.55
CA HIS A 351 13.96 -23.19 -22.83
C HIS A 351 12.66 -23.99 -22.92
N VAL A 352 11.52 -23.30 -22.83
CA VAL A 352 10.21 -23.85 -23.18
C VAL A 352 9.98 -23.62 -24.67
N SER A 353 9.96 -24.71 -25.43
CA SER A 353 9.55 -24.73 -26.84
C SER A 353 8.05 -24.46 -26.96
N HIS A 354 7.69 -23.36 -27.62
CA HIS A 354 6.32 -23.01 -27.98
C HIS A 354 5.81 -23.96 -29.10
N GLU A 355 4.92 -24.88 -28.74
CA GLU A 355 4.01 -25.50 -29.72
C GLU A 355 2.98 -24.47 -30.17
N MET A 356 2.88 -24.31 -31.49
CA MET A 356 2.01 -23.37 -32.17
C MET A 356 0.58 -23.95 -32.20
N TYR A 357 -0.29 -23.45 -31.32
CA TYR A 357 -1.71 -23.78 -31.31
C TYR A 357 -2.41 -23.14 -32.52
N VAL A 358 -2.89 -23.97 -33.45
CA VAL A 358 -3.72 -23.58 -34.59
C VAL A 358 -5.18 -23.59 -34.14
N PRO A 359 -5.88 -22.44 -34.12
CA PRO A 359 -7.30 -22.41 -33.75
C PRO A 359 -8.17 -23.09 -34.83
N PRO A 360 -9.22 -23.84 -34.44
CA PRO A 360 -10.14 -24.46 -35.38
C PRO A 360 -10.99 -23.41 -36.12
N ALA A 361 -11.21 -23.66 -37.40
CA ALA A 361 -11.98 -22.80 -38.29
C ALA A 361 -13.44 -22.65 -37.83
N GLU A 362 -13.89 -21.41 -37.69
CA GLU A 362 -15.28 -21.01 -37.46
C GLU A 362 -16.17 -21.44 -38.63
N LEU A 363 -17.21 -22.23 -38.32
CA LEU A 363 -18.28 -22.57 -39.25
C LEU A 363 -19.27 -21.40 -39.36
N PRO A 364 -19.73 -21.04 -40.57
CA PRO A 364 -20.67 -19.93 -40.75
C PRO A 364 -22.07 -20.25 -40.21
N ALA A 365 -22.61 -19.32 -39.42
CA ALA A 365 -23.94 -19.39 -38.83
C ALA A 365 -25.04 -19.37 -39.90
N THR A 366 -25.87 -20.40 -39.92
CA THR A 366 -27.10 -20.49 -40.73
C THR A 366 -28.17 -19.55 -40.19
N THR A 367 -28.55 -18.56 -40.99
CA THR A 367 -29.65 -17.63 -40.73
C THR A 367 -30.99 -18.35 -40.91
N HIS A 368 -31.71 -18.62 -39.82
CA HIS A 368 -33.09 -19.10 -39.87
C HIS A 368 -34.05 -17.92 -40.03
N THR A 369 -34.51 -17.69 -41.26
CA THR A 369 -35.69 -16.85 -41.54
C THR A 369 -36.96 -17.58 -41.14
N ASN A 370 -37.69 -17.00 -40.20
CA ASN A 370 -39.00 -17.47 -39.75
C ASN A 370 -40.11 -16.93 -40.67
N PRO A 371 -40.94 -17.76 -41.31
CA PRO A 371 -42.10 -17.29 -42.07
C PRO A 371 -43.33 -17.16 -41.16
N ARG A 372 -43.88 -15.94 -41.17
CA ARG A 372 -45.26 -15.50 -40.89
C ARG A 372 -46.17 -16.32 -39.99
#